data_AF-A0A2J4Z4W6-F1
#
_entry.id   AF-A0A2J4Z4W6-F1
#
_cell.length_a   1.000
_cell.length_b   1.000
_cell.length_c   1.000
_cell.angle_alpha   90.00
_cell.angle_beta   90.00
_cell.angle_gamma   90.00
#
_symmetry.space_group_name_H-M   'P 1'
#
loop_
_entity.id
_entity.type
_entity.pdbx_description
1 polymer ?
#
loop_
_entity_poly.entity_id
_entity_poly.type
_entity_poly.pdbx_seq_one_letter_code
_entity_poly.pdbx_strand_id
1 'polypeptide(L)'
;MLFSNNKLTRDEVLSRFFPRYTPVAAPPQNGLSGGSCILSDGRQKRVLRQPHDPHAPACDFRRQYHVLSRLPDSLAPAPVFYSPAWMVVEYCSGDVVNALP
;
A
#
# COMPACT_ATOMS: atom_id res chain seq x y z
N MET A 1 -2.23 23.02 -20.94
CA MET A 1 -1.87 21.62 -20.64
C MET A 1 -1.17 21.63 -19.29
N LEU A 2 -1.86 21.23 -18.22
CA LEU A 2 -1.27 21.15 -16.89
C LEU A 2 -0.48 19.86 -16.81
N PHE A 3 0.84 19.96 -16.60
CA PHE A 3 1.67 18.81 -16.26
C PHE A 3 1.19 18.26 -14.93
N SER A 4 0.27 17.30 -14.96
CA SER A 4 -0.14 16.57 -13.78
C SER A 4 1.08 15.79 -13.29
N ASN A 5 1.66 16.26 -12.18
CA ASN A 5 2.72 15.57 -11.46
C ASN A 5 2.20 14.17 -11.13
N ASN A 6 2.66 13.15 -11.87
CA ASN A 6 2.12 11.79 -11.80
C ASN A 6 2.58 11.03 -10.54
N LYS A 7 3.36 11.70 -9.68
CA LYS A 7 3.86 11.19 -8.41
C LYS A 7 3.17 11.95 -7.28
N LEU A 8 1.97 11.51 -6.94
CA LEU A 8 1.27 11.99 -5.74
C LEU A 8 2.16 11.73 -4.52
N THR A 9 2.27 12.70 -3.63
CA THR A 9 2.81 12.52 -2.29
C THR A 9 1.85 11.68 -1.45
N ARG A 10 2.34 11.16 -0.30
CA ARG A 10 1.47 10.43 0.64
C ARG A 10 0.28 11.28 1.06
N ASP A 11 0.52 12.53 1.42
CA ASP A 11 -0.52 13.42 1.97
C ASP A 11 -1.53 13.83 0.89
N GLU A 12 -1.13 13.93 -0.39
CA GLU A 12 -2.06 14.08 -1.51
C GLU A 12 -2.91 12.83 -1.74
N VAL A 13 -2.33 11.63 -1.61
CA VAL A 13 -3.10 10.38 -1.69
C VAL A 13 -4.14 10.31 -0.58
N LEU A 14 -3.74 10.62 0.65
CA LEU A 14 -4.63 10.61 1.81
C LEU A 14 -5.73 11.66 1.69
N SER A 15 -5.36 12.93 1.49
CA SER A 15 -6.34 14.02 1.40
C SER A 15 -7.34 13.84 0.25
N ARG A 16 -6.91 13.29 -0.89
CA ARG A 16 -7.75 13.18 -2.09
C ARG A 16 -8.57 11.89 -2.15
N PHE A 17 -7.98 10.75 -1.79
CA PHE A 17 -8.59 9.43 -2.00
C PHE A 17 -8.97 8.72 -0.70
N PHE A 18 -8.32 9.05 0.42
CA PHE A 18 -8.55 8.41 1.71
C PHE A 18 -8.71 9.43 2.85
N PRO A 19 -9.56 10.47 2.72
CA PRO A 19 -9.58 11.62 3.64
C PRO A 19 -9.99 11.27 5.08
N ARG A 20 -10.60 10.10 5.28
CA ARG A 20 -11.00 9.58 6.60
C ARG A 20 -9.94 8.71 7.27
N TYR A 21 -8.90 8.33 6.53
CA TYR A 21 -7.85 7.46 7.02
C TYR A 21 -6.65 8.27 7.48
N THR A 22 -6.07 7.86 8.60
CA THR A 22 -4.83 8.42 9.13
C THR A 22 -3.75 7.33 9.24
N PRO A 23 -2.46 7.67 9.07
CA PRO A 23 -1.38 6.73 9.34
C PRO A 23 -1.39 6.31 10.81
N VAL A 24 -1.35 5.01 11.06
CA VAL A 24 -1.18 4.42 12.39
C VAL A 24 0.31 4.38 12.72
N ALA A 25 0.65 4.54 14.00
CA ALA A 25 2.03 4.34 14.48
C ALA A 25 2.56 2.99 13.98
N ALA A 26 3.85 2.95 13.61
CA ALA A 26 4.47 1.78 13.02
C ALA A 26 4.27 0.56 13.93
N PRO A 27 3.78 -0.58 13.40
CA PRO A 27 3.70 -1.80 14.19
C PRO A 27 5.10 -2.22 14.64
N PRO A 28 5.22 -2.95 15.77
CA PRO A 28 6.50 -3.40 16.31
C PRO A 28 7.28 -4.33 15.37
N GLN A 29 6.61 -4.89 14.35
CA GLN A 29 7.21 -5.71 13.31
C GLN A 29 7.02 -5.03 11.95
N ASN A 30 8.08 -4.37 11.47
CA ASN A 30 8.11 -3.83 10.12
C ASN A 30 8.65 -4.88 9.14
N GLY A 31 8.04 -4.94 7.95
CA GLY A 31 8.62 -5.69 6.84
C GLY A 31 9.96 -5.11 6.40
N LEU A 32 10.86 -5.96 5.92
CA LEU A 32 12.22 -5.59 5.50
C LEU A 32 12.27 -4.57 4.34
N SER A 33 11.15 -4.39 3.64
CA SER A 33 11.06 -3.48 2.48
C SER A 33 10.93 -2.01 2.86
N GLY A 34 10.59 -1.68 4.12
CA GLY A 34 10.53 -0.31 4.66
C GLY A 34 9.47 0.63 4.04
N GLY A 35 8.85 0.25 2.94
CA GLY A 35 7.98 1.10 2.12
C GLY A 35 6.48 1.01 2.43
N SER A 36 6.07 0.44 3.57
CA SER A 36 4.65 0.27 3.90
C SER A 36 4.24 0.97 5.19
N CYS A 37 3.08 1.62 5.20
CA CYS A 37 2.44 2.11 6.42
C CYS A 37 0.98 1.64 6.53
N ILE A 38 0.51 1.45 7.76
CA ILE A 38 -0.88 1.11 8.03
C ILE A 38 -1.69 2.41 8.10
N LEU A 39 -2.83 2.42 7.43
CA LEU A 39 -3.84 3.47 7.50
C LEU A 39 -5.06 2.96 8.26
N SER A 40 -5.70 3.82 9.06
CA SER A 40 -6.92 3.48 9.79
C SER A 40 -7.90 4.64 9.77
N ASP A 41 -9.19 4.36 9.58
CA ASP A 41 -10.28 5.32 9.79
C ASP A 41 -11.03 5.08 11.12
N GLY A 42 -10.45 4.24 11.99
CA GLY A 42 -11.04 3.78 13.25
C GLY A 42 -11.97 2.56 13.11
N ARG A 43 -12.39 2.20 11.90
CA ARG A 43 -13.24 1.02 11.64
C ARG A 43 -12.53 -0.03 10.80
N GLN A 44 -11.82 0.41 9.77
CA GLN A 44 -11.11 -0.42 8.82
C GLN A 44 -9.65 -0.01 8.78
N LYS A 45 -8.79 -1.01 8.50
CA LYS A 45 -7.38 -0.79 8.25
C LYS A 45 -7.07 -1.03 6.77
N ARG A 46 -6.12 -0.29 6.24
CA ARG A 46 -5.54 -0.47 4.90
C ARG A 46 -4.02 -0.41 5.00
N VAL A 47 -3.33 -0.92 3.99
CA VAL A 47 -1.88 -0.81 3.89
C VAL A 47 -1.53 0.05 2.69
N LEU A 48 -0.87 1.17 2.94
CA LEU A 48 -0.27 2.01 1.93
C LEU A 48 1.15 1.49 1.66
N ARG A 49 1.49 1.28 0.38
CA ARG A 49 2.78 0.74 -0.08
C ARG A 49 3.41 1.70 -1.09
N GLN A 50 4.71 1.90 -0.97
CA GLN A 50 5.58 2.53 -1.95
C GLN A 50 6.38 1.45 -2.69
N PRO A 51 6.84 1.68 -3.94
CA PRO A 51 7.86 0.83 -4.56
C PRO A 51 9.05 0.60 -3.62
N HIS A 52 9.51 -0.64 -3.52
CA HIS A 52 10.63 -1.00 -2.65
C HIS A 52 11.94 -0.33 -3.09
N ASP A 53 12.18 -0.33 -4.40
CA ASP A 53 13.32 0.34 -5.02
C ASP A 53 12.82 1.58 -5.80
N PRO A 54 13.19 2.80 -5.40
CA PRO A 54 12.86 4.03 -6.12
C PRO A 54 13.42 4.10 -7.55
N HIS A 55 14.44 3.31 -7.86
CA HIS A 55 15.09 3.24 -9.16
C HIS A 55 14.54 2.12 -10.06
N ALA A 56 13.71 1.21 -9.50
CA ALA A 56 13.10 0.16 -10.29
C ALA A 56 12.14 0.73 -11.36
N PRO A 57 12.00 0.05 -12.51
CA PRO A 57 11.04 0.43 -13.53
C PRO A 57 9.62 0.55 -12.98
N ALA A 58 8.91 1.63 -13.34
CA ALA A 58 7.53 1.84 -12.91
C ALA A 58 6.58 0.69 -13.32
N CYS A 59 6.93 -0.08 -14.35
CA CYS A 59 6.16 -1.25 -14.77
C CYS A 59 6.13 -2.36 -13.72
N ASP A 60 7.13 -2.48 -12.85
CA ASP A 60 7.21 -3.57 -11.87
C ASP A 60 6.13 -3.39 -10.80
N PHE A 61 6.01 -2.17 -10.28
CA PHE A 61 4.97 -1.83 -9.32
C PHE A 61 3.56 -1.89 -9.94
N ARG A 62 3.43 -1.50 -11.22
CA ARG A 62 2.17 -1.64 -11.96
C ARG A 62 1.79 -3.11 -12.19
N ARG A 63 2.76 -3.97 -12.50
CA ARG A 63 2.56 -5.42 -12.64
C ARG A 63 2.09 -6.02 -11.33
N GLN A 64 2.67 -5.63 -10.19
CA GLN A 64 2.21 -6.05 -8.88
C GLN A 64 0.73 -5.71 -8.65
N TYR A 65 0.32 -4.47 -8.96
CA TYR A 65 -1.09 -4.07 -8.87
C TYR A 65 -1.99 -4.98 -9.72
N HIS A 66 -1.63 -5.18 -11.00
CA HIS A 66 -2.42 -6.01 -11.91
C HIS A 66 -2.50 -7.47 -11.49
N VAL A 67 -1.44 -8.03 -10.91
CA VAL A 67 -1.47 -9.39 -10.36
C VAL A 67 -2.44 -9.44 -9.20
N LEU A 68 -2.29 -8.54 -8.21
CA LEU A 68 -3.18 -8.49 -7.05
C LEU A 68 -4.65 -8.29 -7.44
N SER A 69 -4.95 -7.48 -8.47
CA SER A 69 -6.32 -7.27 -8.96
C SER A 69 -6.95 -8.52 -9.60
N ARG A 70 -6.17 -9.55 -9.92
CA ARG A 70 -6.64 -10.79 -10.57
C ARG A 70 -6.65 -11.98 -9.62
N LEU A 71 -5.96 -11.88 -8.48
CA LEU A 71 -5.95 -12.95 -7.49
C LEU A 71 -7.27 -12.93 -6.70
N PRO A 72 -7.76 -14.10 -6.27
CA PRO A 72 -8.91 -14.15 -5.38
C PRO A 72 -8.54 -13.59 -3.99
N ASP A 73 -9.51 -12.97 -3.33
CA ASP A 73 -9.33 -12.37 -1.99
C ASP A 73 -8.91 -13.38 -0.92
N SER A 74 -9.12 -14.68 -1.16
CA SER A 74 -8.65 -15.77 -0.31
C SER A 74 -7.15 -16.01 -0.37
N LEU A 75 -6.46 -15.51 -1.41
CA LEU A 75 -5.03 -15.77 -1.64
C LEU A 75 -4.17 -14.52 -1.44
N ALA A 76 -4.71 -13.33 -1.71
CA ALA A 76 -3.95 -12.09 -1.61
C ALA A 76 -4.87 -10.91 -1.20
N PRO A 77 -4.32 -9.88 -0.53
CA PRO A 77 -5.09 -8.68 -0.24
C PRO A 77 -5.49 -7.97 -1.54
N ALA A 78 -6.76 -7.59 -1.63
CA ALA A 78 -7.24 -6.84 -2.78
C ALA A 78 -6.56 -5.46 -2.86
N PRO A 79 -6.12 -5.01 -4.04
CA PRO A 79 -5.62 -3.67 -4.22
C PRO A 79 -6.79 -2.70 -4.44
N VAL A 80 -6.87 -1.65 -3.62
CA VAL A 80 -7.97 -0.68 -3.65
C VAL A 80 -7.61 0.62 -4.37
N PHE A 81 -6.31 0.93 -4.52
CA PHE A 81 -5.85 2.12 -5.23
C PHE A 81 -4.45 1.91 -5.81
N TYR A 82 -4.17 2.58 -6.94
CA TYR A 82 -2.86 2.61 -7.57
C TYR A 82 -2.52 3.99 -8.12
N SER A 83 -1.25 4.35 -7.93
CA SER A 83 -0.52 5.41 -8.60
C SER A 83 0.93 4.95 -8.80
N PRO A 84 1.72 5.60 -9.66
CA PRO A 84 3.14 5.22 -9.84
C PRO A 84 3.97 5.24 -8.55
N ALA A 85 3.62 6.08 -7.57
CA ALA A 85 4.34 6.21 -6.31
C ALA A 85 3.70 5.43 -5.14
N TRP A 86 2.42 5.07 -5.24
CA TRP A 86 1.66 4.49 -4.13
C TRP A 86 0.66 3.45 -4.57
N MET A 87 0.52 2.39 -3.79
CA MET A 87 -0.56 1.42 -3.89
C MET A 87 -1.21 1.27 -2.52
N VAL A 88 -2.54 1.25 -2.47
CA VAL A 88 -3.25 0.88 -1.24
C VAL A 88 -3.86 -0.49 -1.44
N VAL A 89 -3.65 -1.36 -0.46
CA VAL A 89 -4.22 -2.71 -0.42
C VAL A 89 -4.99 -2.91 0.88
N GLU A 90 -5.81 -3.94 0.92
CA GLU A 90 -6.48 -4.35 2.15
C GLU A 90 -5.49 -4.76 3.24
N TYR A 91 -5.86 -4.50 4.50
CA TYR A 91 -5.11 -5.00 5.64
C TYR A 91 -5.58 -6.42 5.96
N CYS A 92 -4.68 -7.40 5.86
CA CYS A 92 -4.92 -8.76 6.32
C CYS A 92 -4.71 -8.83 7.83
N SER A 93 -5.74 -9.20 8.59
CA SER A 93 -5.60 -9.50 10.00
C SER A 93 -4.92 -10.84 10.21
N GLY A 94 -3.89 -10.88 11.04
CA GLY A 94 -3.19 -12.11 11.42
C GLY A 94 -1.88 -11.79 12.09
N ASP A 95 -1.35 -12.78 12.82
CA ASP A 95 -0.04 -12.68 13.45
C ASP A 95 1.05 -13.12 12.46
N VAL A 96 2.14 -12.34 12.43
CA VAL A 96 3.33 -12.74 11.68
C VAL A 96 4.14 -13.67 12.59
N VAL A 97 4.09 -14.96 12.30
CA VAL A 97 4.89 -15.96 13.02
C VAL A 97 6.32 -15.86 12.52
N ASN A 98 7.20 -15.25 13.32
CA ASN A 98 8.63 -15.12 13.03
C ASN A 98 9.47 -16.28 13.62
N ALA A 99 8.83 -17.28 14.21
CA ALA A 99 9.48 -18.50 14.68
C ALA A 99 9.30 -19.61 13.64
N LEU A 100 10.38 -20.33 13.34
CA LEU A 100 10.27 -21.60 12.63
C LEU A 100 9.60 -22.63 13.55
N PRO A 101 8.79 -23.55 13.02
CA PRO A 101 8.24 -24.67 13.78
C PRO A 101 9.35 -25.58 14.34
#